data_AF-G6Y3Q9-F1
#
_entry.id   AF-G6Y3Q9-F1
#
_cell.length_a   1.000
_cell.length_b   1.000
_cell.length_c   1.000
_cell.angle_alpha   90.00
_cell.angle_beta   90.00
_cell.angle_gamma   90.00
#
_symmetry.space_group_name_H-M   'P 1'
#
loop_
_entity.id
_entity.type
_entity.pdbx_description
1 polymer ?
#
loop_
_entity_poly.entity_id
_entity_poly.type
_entity_poly.pdbx_seq_one_letter_code
_entity_poly.pdbx_strand_id
1 'polypeptide(L)'
;MMKRLIGWILVGLALIGAMTYLALTDYYANALPRSAQAGQGATVPMNYHGTIVYLTNGQATLLFLLQTGWIVTAVIGGLLTTTKSKRG
;
A
#
# COMPACT_ATOMS: atom_id res chain seq x y z
N MET A 1 -27.73 -5.98 -6.40
CA MET A 1 -27.14 -4.73 -6.97
C MET A 1 -26.23 -4.01 -5.97
N MET A 2 -26.69 -3.67 -4.76
CA MET A 2 -25.91 -2.87 -3.79
C MET A 2 -24.53 -3.46 -3.40
N LYS A 3 -24.42 -4.78 -3.19
CA LYS A 3 -23.14 -5.45 -2.87
C LYS A 3 -22.08 -5.28 -3.97
N ARG A 4 -22.49 -5.33 -5.25
CA ARG A 4 -21.60 -5.12 -6.39
C ARG A 4 -21.13 -3.68 -6.52
N LEU A 5 -22.01 -2.71 -6.24
CA LEU A 5 -21.65 -1.29 -6.21
C LEU A 5 -20.60 -1.02 -5.12
N ILE A 6 -20.82 -1.53 -3.91
CA ILE A 6 -19.84 -1.44 -2.81
C ILE A 6 -18.53 -2.10 -3.24
N GLY A 7 -18.58 -3.28 -3.87
CA GLY A 7 -17.40 -3.96 -4.38
C GLY A 7 -16.58 -3.09 -5.35
N TRP A 8 -17.23 -2.42 -6.30
CA TRP A 8 -16.55 -1.50 -7.23
C TRP A 8 -15.96 -0.27 -6.53
N ILE A 9 -16.64 0.29 -5.53
CA ILE A 9 -16.11 1.41 -4.72
C ILE A 9 -14.84 0.97 -3.99
N LEU A 10 -14.85 -0.21 -3.38
CA LEU A 10 -13.67 -0.76 -2.70
C LEU A 10 -12.52 -1.02 -3.68
N VAL A 11 -12.79 -1.57 -4.87
CA VAL A 11 -11.76 -1.72 -5.91
C VAL A 11 -11.18 -0.35 -6.31
N GLY A 12 -12.02 0.67 -6.47
CA GLY A 12 -11.56 2.04 -6.73
C GLY A 12 -10.67 2.59 -5.61
N LEU A 13 -11.07 2.42 -4.35
CA LEU A 13 -10.28 2.81 -3.18
C LEU A 13 -8.94 2.06 -3.10
N ALA A 14 -8.94 0.77 -3.45
CA ALA A 14 -7.72 -0.02 -3.49
C ALA A 14 -6.75 0.49 -4.58
N LEU A 15 -7.25 0.92 -5.74
CA LEU A 15 -6.40 1.54 -6.77
C LEU A 15 -5.78 2.85 -6.28
N ILE A 16 -6.56 3.70 -5.60
CA ILE A 16 -6.04 4.94 -4.99
C ILE A 16 -4.96 4.61 -3.95
N GLY A 17 -5.21 3.61 -3.09
CA GLY A 17 -4.24 3.14 -2.10
C GLY A 17 -2.95 2.60 -2.74
N ALA A 18 -3.05 1.83 -3.81
CA ALA A 18 -1.92 1.32 -4.56
C ALA A 18 -1.08 2.44 -5.20
N MET A 19 -1.73 3.41 -5.84
CA MET A 19 -1.05 4.58 -6.42
C MET A 19 -0.36 5.43 -5.34
N THR A 20 -1.01 5.60 -4.19
CA THR A 20 -0.44 6.34 -3.06
C THR A 20 0.78 5.62 -2.49
N TYR A 21 0.72 4.29 -2.39
CA TYR A 21 1.85 3.47 -1.96
C TYR A 21 3.05 3.61 -2.90
N LEU A 22 2.82 3.53 -4.21
CA LEU A 22 3.89 3.69 -5.20
C LEU A 22 4.50 5.09 -5.13
N ALA A 23 3.67 6.15 -5.15
CA ALA A 23 4.15 7.52 -5.08
C ALA A 23 4.95 7.81 -3.80
N LEU A 24 4.52 7.26 -2.67
CA LEU A 24 5.21 7.45 -1.39
C LEU A 24 6.53 6.66 -1.32
N THR A 25 6.54 5.45 -1.89
CA THR A 25 7.76 4.64 -2.01
C THR A 25 8.79 5.35 -2.88
N ASP A 26 8.37 5.88 -4.04
CA ASP A 26 9.24 6.67 -4.93
C ASP A 26 9.74 7.94 -4.23
N TYR A 27 8.88 8.65 -3.52
CA TYR A 27 9.26 9.82 -2.76
C TYR A 27 10.32 9.49 -1.72
N TYR A 28 10.13 8.43 -0.93
CA TYR A 28 11.11 8.01 0.08
C TYR A 28 12.42 7.52 -0.53
N ALA A 29 12.37 6.81 -1.66
CA ALA A 29 13.57 6.38 -2.38
C ALA A 29 14.43 7.56 -2.87
N ASN A 30 13.81 8.68 -3.22
CA ASN A 30 14.51 9.87 -3.71
C ASN A 30 14.90 10.86 -2.60
N ALA A 31 14.09 10.98 -1.54
CA ALA A 31 14.27 11.99 -0.51
C ALA A 31 15.12 11.54 0.68
N LEU A 32 15.21 10.22 0.94
CA LEU A 32 15.88 9.71 2.13
C LEU A 32 17.36 9.36 1.89
N PRO A 33 18.20 9.46 2.93
CA PRO A 33 19.61 9.13 2.82
C PRO A 33 19.81 7.64 2.55
N ARG A 34 20.83 7.34 1.75
CA ARG A 34 21.29 5.97 1.44
C ARG A 34 22.14 5.35 2.56
N SER A 35 22.24 6.02 3.70
CA SER A 35 22.99 5.60 4.87
C SER A 35 22.17 5.85 6.13
N ALA A 36 22.20 4.94 7.08
CA ALA A 36 21.55 5.12 8.38
C ALA A 36 22.14 6.35 9.10
N GLN A 37 21.29 7.32 9.45
CA GLN A 37 21.71 8.50 10.20
C GLN A 37 21.62 8.22 11.71
N ALA A 38 22.72 8.42 12.43
CA ALA A 38 22.80 8.14 13.87
C ALA A 38 21.77 8.91 14.73
N GLY A 39 21.26 10.06 14.24
CA GLY A 39 20.26 10.87 14.93
C GLY A 39 18.80 10.47 14.70
N GLN A 40 18.51 9.52 13.80
CA GLN A 40 17.12 9.16 13.45
C GLN A 40 16.56 7.96 14.23
N GLY A 41 17.34 7.40 15.17
CA GLY A 41 16.96 6.21 15.93
C GLY A 41 16.98 4.94 15.07
N ALA A 42 16.21 3.93 15.47
CA ALA A 42 16.13 2.67 14.75
C ALA A 42 15.50 2.88 13.35
N THR A 43 16.21 2.41 12.32
CA THR A 43 15.81 2.50 10.91
C THR A 43 15.65 1.12 10.29
N VAL A 44 14.78 1.03 9.29
CA VAL A 44 14.49 -0.18 8.51
C VAL A 44 15.00 0.04 7.09
N PRO A 45 15.87 -0.85 6.55
CA PRO A 45 16.32 -0.73 5.18
C PRO A 45 15.18 -1.08 4.21
N MET A 46 14.96 -0.22 3.21
CA MET A 46 14.08 -0.45 2.08
C MET A 46 14.93 -0.55 0.81
N ASN A 47 14.77 -1.63 0.04
CA ASN A 47 15.38 -1.75 -1.28
C ASN A 47 14.41 -1.22 -2.33
N TYR A 48 14.86 -0.22 -3.08
CA TYR A 48 14.17 0.33 -4.22
C TYR A 48 15.06 0.20 -5.46
N HIS A 49 14.73 -0.74 -6.35
CA HIS A 49 15.43 -0.96 -7.62
C HIS A 49 16.97 -1.06 -7.48
N GLY A 50 17.47 -1.72 -6.43
CA GLY A 50 18.90 -1.89 -6.18
C GLY A 50 19.54 -0.75 -5.37
N THR A 51 18.80 0.30 -5.05
CA THR A 51 19.22 1.34 -4.10
C THR A 51 18.61 1.05 -2.73
N ILE A 52 19.45 0.96 -1.70
CA ILE A 52 19.00 0.83 -0.31
C ILE A 52 18.87 2.23 0.30
N VAL A 53 17.69 2.51 0.86
CA VAL A 53 17.43 3.70 1.68
C VAL A 53 16.95 3.29 3.06
N TYR A 54 17.13 4.16 4.04
CA TYR A 54 16.80 3.86 5.43
C TYR A 54 15.56 4.62 5.87
N LEU A 55 14.49 3.88 6.15
CA LEU A 55 13.24 4.40 6.66
C LEU A 55 13.29 4.49 8.18
N THR A 56 12.67 5.50 8.77
CA THR A 56 12.29 5.44 10.19
C THR A 56 11.21 4.36 10.40
N ASN A 57 11.08 3.84 11.62
CA ASN A 57 10.01 2.89 11.94
C ASN A 57 8.60 3.42 11.60
N GLY A 58 8.36 4.72 11.77
CA GLY A 58 7.09 5.34 11.40
C GLY A 58 6.81 5.29 9.90
N GLN A 59 7.81 5.59 9.07
CA GLN A 59 7.71 5.51 7.61
C GLN A 59 7.53 4.07 7.13
N ALA A 60 8.28 3.13 7.71
CA ALA A 60 8.14 1.70 7.39
C ALA A 60 6.75 1.17 7.77
N THR A 61 6.24 1.55 8.95
CA THR A 61 4.89 1.17 9.40
C THR A 61 3.81 1.77 8.51
N LEU A 62 3.95 3.04 8.11
CA LEU A 62 3.01 3.70 7.21
C LEU A 62 2.94 2.99 5.85
N LEU A 63 4.10 2.69 5.25
CA LEU A 63 4.15 1.94 3.99
C LEU A 63 3.55 0.55 4.12
N PHE A 64 3.84 -0.16 5.21
CA PHE A 64 3.28 -1.48 5.48
C PHE A 64 1.76 -1.44 5.61
N LEU A 65 1.21 -0.48 6.36
CA LEU A 65 -0.23 -0.31 6.55
C LEU A 65 -0.91 0.06 5.24
N LEU A 66 -0.31 0.94 4.45
CA LEU A 66 -0.86 1.35 3.16
C LEU A 66 -0.85 0.17 2.18
N GLN A 67 0.26 -0.57 2.10
CA GLN A 67 0.39 -1.76 1.27
C GLN A 67 -0.66 -2.82 1.64
N THR A 68 -0.74 -3.16 2.92
CA THR A 68 -1.69 -4.15 3.43
C THR A 68 -3.13 -3.68 3.23
N GLY A 69 -3.41 -2.41 3.52
CA GLY A 69 -4.72 -1.81 3.39
C GLY A 69 -5.27 -1.92 1.98
N TRP A 70 -4.53 -1.47 0.97
CA TRP A 70 -5.04 -1.51 -0.40
C TRP A 70 -5.20 -2.95 -0.92
N ILE A 71 -4.33 -3.89 -0.53
CA ILE A 71 -4.46 -5.31 -0.90
C ILE A 71 -5.73 -5.90 -0.30
N VAL A 72 -5.96 -5.71 1.02
CA VAL A 72 -7.15 -6.23 1.70
C VAL A 72 -8.42 -5.63 1.10
N THR A 73 -8.43 -4.32 0.85
CA THR A 73 -9.56 -3.65 0.20
C THR A 73 -9.81 -4.19 -1.22
N ALA A 74 -8.76 -4.45 -2.01
CA ALA A 74 -8.88 -5.04 -3.34
C ALA A 74 -9.50 -6.43 -3.31
N VAL A 75 -9.04 -7.28 -2.38
CA VAL A 75 -9.55 -8.65 -2.22
C VAL A 75 -11.03 -8.62 -1.83
N ILE A 76 -11.41 -7.83 -0.82
CA ILE A 76 -12.80 -7.72 -0.38
C ILE A 76 -13.67 -7.15 -1.53
N GLY A 77 -13.19 -6.11 -2.20
CA GLY A 77 -13.88 -5.51 -3.35
C GLY A 77 -14.10 -6.52 -4.49
N GLY A 78 -13.06 -7.27 -4.85
CA GLY A 78 -13.11 -8.31 -5.88
C GLY A 78 -14.07 -9.46 -5.53
N LEU A 79 -14.10 -9.90 -4.27
CA LEU A 79 -15.04 -10.93 -3.82
C LEU A 79 -16.50 -10.45 -3.91
N LEU A 80 -16.75 -9.17 -3.61
CA LEU A 80 -18.09 -8.56 -3.67
C LEU A 80 -18.58 -8.27 -5.10
N THR A 81 -17.67 -8.06 -6.06
CA THR A 81 -18.03 -7.90 -7.48
C THR A 81 -18.28 -9.23 -8.17
N THR A 82 -17.50 -10.26 -7.82
CA THR A 82 -17.54 -11.61 -8.42
C THR A 82 -18.60 -12.54 -7.85
N THR A 83 -19.24 -12.20 -6.73
CA THR A 83 -20.37 -12.97 -6.17
C THR A 83 -21.54 -12.98 -7.16
N LYS A 84 -21.56 -13.96 -8.07
CA LYS A 84 -22.72 -14.27 -8.89
C LYS A 84 -23.81 -14.76 -7.94
N SER A 85 -24.97 -14.15 -8.06
CA SER A 85 -26.23 -14.63 -7.50
C SER A 85 -26.38 -16.10 -7.89
N LYS A 86 -26.22 -17.04 -6.95
CA LYS A 86 -26.81 -18.38 -7.07
C LYS A 86 -28.33 -18.19 -7.07
N ARG A 87 -28.90 -17.90 -8.24
CA ARG A 87 -30.32 -18.05 -8.54
C ARG A 87 -30.37 -18.84 -9.84
N GLY A 88 -30.90 -20.04 -9.72
CA GLY A 88 -30.89 -21.15 -10.65
C GLY A 88 -31.12 -22.38 -9.80
#